data_AF-A0A1Y4T8T3-F1
#
_entry.id   AF-A0A1Y4T8T3-F1
#
_cell.length_a   1.000
_cell.length_b   1.000
_cell.length_c   1.000
_cell.angle_alpha   90.00
_cell.angle_beta   90.00
_cell.angle_gamma   90.00
#
_symmetry.space_group_name_H-M   'P 1'
#
loop_
_entity.id
_entity.type
_entity.pdbx_description
1 polymer ?
#
loop_
_entity_poly.entity_id
_entity_poly.type
_entity_poly.pdbx_seq_one_letter_code
_entity_poly.pdbx_strand_id
1 'polypeptide(L)'
;MDIQKACGCYHIPPSLLEAYRRVYGPGALDHWSDQDLERLSLMMTLQDIGFTLDEVEAYMGQLTRDCGCQACLSMLERRRAAVLEQIHFEEKQLARLDYLRHKLQCQLAQDHPRR
;
A
#
# COMPACT_ATOMS: atom_id res chain seq x y z
N MET A 1 -26.17 -7.14 7.41
CA MET A 1 -25.49 -7.95 6.37
C MET A 1 -24.68 -9.03 7.09
N ASP A 2 -24.66 -10.29 6.61
CA ASP A 2 -23.96 -11.38 7.30
C ASP A 2 -22.44 -11.29 7.07
N ILE A 3 -21.65 -11.36 8.16
CA ILE A 3 -20.19 -11.16 8.20
C ILE A 3 -19.45 -12.05 7.20
N GLN A 4 -19.92 -13.29 7.02
CA GLN A 4 -19.31 -14.23 6.08
C GLN A 4 -19.52 -13.83 4.61
N LYS A 5 -20.65 -13.16 4.29
CA LYS A 5 -20.91 -12.66 2.94
C LYS A 5 -20.09 -11.42 2.60
N ALA A 6 -19.93 -10.48 3.54
CA ALA A 6 -19.08 -9.32 3.33
C ALA A 6 -17.60 -9.74 3.23
N CYS A 7 -17.09 -10.52 4.18
CA CYS A 7 -15.70 -11.01 4.13
C CYS A 7 -15.42 -11.87 2.88
N GLY A 8 -16.39 -12.67 2.43
CA GLY A 8 -16.28 -13.47 1.19
C GLY A 8 -16.26 -12.62 -0.09
N CYS A 9 -16.93 -11.47 -0.10
CA CYS A 9 -16.94 -10.55 -1.24
C CYS A 9 -15.75 -9.58 -1.27
N TYR A 10 -15.20 -9.21 -0.11
CA TYR A 10 -14.15 -8.18 0.00
C TYR A 10 -12.74 -8.72 0.32
N HIS A 11 -12.57 -10.03 0.49
CA HIS A 11 -11.29 -10.71 0.75
C HIS A 11 -10.44 -10.03 1.84
N ILE A 12 -11.09 -9.60 2.93
CA ILE A 12 -10.44 -8.86 4.02
C ILE A 12 -9.46 -9.80 4.76
N PRO A 13 -8.16 -9.46 4.84
CA PRO A 13 -7.19 -10.27 5.55
C PRO A 13 -7.54 -10.38 7.05
N PRO A 14 -7.40 -11.56 7.68
CA PRO A 14 -7.70 -11.74 9.11
C PRO A 14 -6.83 -10.84 10.01
N SER A 15 -5.60 -10.57 9.61
CA SER A 15 -4.71 -9.62 10.29
C SER A 15 -5.25 -8.19 10.32
N LEU A 16 -6.03 -7.79 9.30
CA LEU A 16 -6.66 -6.47 9.25
C LEU A 16 -7.85 -6.38 10.21
N LEU A 17 -8.61 -7.47 10.37
CA LEU A 17 -9.70 -7.54 11.36
C LEU A 17 -9.16 -7.45 12.79
N GLU A 18 -8.00 -8.04 13.06
CA GLU A 18 -7.31 -7.90 14.35
C GLU A 18 -6.86 -6.46 14.60
N ALA A 19 -6.25 -5.82 13.61
CA ALA A 19 -5.87 -4.40 13.68
C ALA A 19 -7.11 -3.50 13.92
N TYR A 20 -8.22 -3.78 13.23
CA TYR A 20 -9.49 -3.07 13.42
C TYR A 20 -9.98 -3.18 14.87
N ARG A 21 -9.96 -4.40 15.42
CA ARG A 21 -10.37 -4.68 16.80
C ARG A 21 -9.48 -3.97 17.82
N ARG A 22 -8.18 -3.82 17.56
CA ARG A 22 -7.25 -3.10 18.44
C ARG A 22 -7.54 -1.60 18.47
N VAL A 23 -7.95 -1.02 17.34
CA VAL A 23 -8.27 0.41 17.24
C VAL A 23 -9.65 0.75 17.81
N TYR A 24 -10.67 -0.04 17.48
CA TYR A 24 -12.07 0.28 17.80
C TYR A 24 -12.66 -0.55 18.95
N GLY A 25 -11.94 -1.55 19.44
CA GLY A 25 -12.32 -2.37 20.59
C GLY A 25 -12.87 -3.76 20.24
N PRO A 26 -12.94 -4.68 21.23
CA PRO A 26 -13.27 -6.09 21.04
C PRO A 26 -14.65 -6.35 20.42
N GLY A 27 -15.64 -5.48 20.69
CA GLY A 27 -17.01 -5.60 20.19
C GLY A 27 -17.31 -4.75 18.95
N ALA A 28 -16.31 -4.08 18.37
CA ALA A 28 -16.51 -3.22 17.18
C ALA A 28 -16.99 -3.99 15.93
N LEU A 29 -16.89 -5.32 15.96
CA LEU A 29 -17.31 -6.20 14.88
C LEU A 29 -18.59 -6.99 15.22
N ASP A 30 -19.22 -6.72 16.37
CA ASP A 30 -20.43 -7.44 16.78
C ASP A 30 -21.67 -6.88 16.07
N HIS A 31 -21.67 -5.58 15.73
CA HIS A 31 -22.73 -4.88 15.01
C HIS A 31 -22.12 -3.96 13.95
N TRP A 32 -21.94 -4.47 12.73
CA TRP A 32 -21.35 -3.72 11.64
C TRP A 32 -22.33 -2.67 11.10
N SER A 33 -21.87 -1.43 11.07
CA SER A 33 -22.46 -0.33 10.34
C SER A 33 -21.79 -0.15 8.98
N ASP A 34 -22.43 0.59 8.07
CA ASP A 34 -21.81 0.98 6.79
C ASP A 34 -20.49 1.76 7.02
N GLN A 35 -20.39 2.48 8.14
CA GLN A 35 -19.18 3.20 8.54
C GLN A 35 -18.01 2.26 8.87
N ASP A 36 -18.27 1.07 9.40
CA ASP A 36 -17.23 0.08 9.70
C ASP A 36 -16.67 -0.52 8.42
N LEU A 37 -17.52 -0.69 7.40
CA LEU A 37 -17.10 -1.11 6.07
C LEU A 37 -16.22 -0.04 5.39
N GLU A 38 -16.58 1.24 5.51
CA GLU A 38 -15.75 2.36 5.02
C GLU A 38 -14.37 2.39 5.70
N ARG A 39 -14.32 2.19 7.02
CA ARG A 39 -13.06 2.12 7.78
C ARG A 39 -12.19 0.96 7.34
N LEU A 40 -12.77 -0.22 7.14
CA LEU A 40 -12.02 -1.39 6.68
C LEU A 40 -11.52 -1.23 5.24
N SER A 41 -12.32 -0.63 4.35
CA SER A 41 -11.91 -0.28 3.00
C SER A 41 -10.72 0.70 2.99
N LEU A 42 -10.74 1.70 3.88
CA LEU A 42 -9.61 2.61 4.07
C LEU A 42 -8.36 1.86 4.58
N MET A 43 -8.51 0.99 5.59
CA MET A 43 -7.40 0.19 6.11
C MET A 43 -6.80 -0.74 5.05
N MET A 44 -7.63 -1.33 4.17
CA MET A 44 -7.15 -2.09 3.01
C MET A 44 -6.36 -1.20 2.06
N THR A 45 -6.91 -0.04 1.69
CA THR A 45 -6.23 0.92 0.81
C THR A 45 -4.87 1.33 1.34
N LEU A 46 -4.75 1.54 2.66
CA LEU A 46 -3.47 1.85 3.31
C LEU A 46 -2.46 0.70 3.19
N GLN A 47 -2.89 -0.55 3.37
CA GLN A 47 -2.02 -1.71 3.13
C GLN A 47 -1.61 -1.83 1.66
N ASP A 48 -2.53 -1.60 0.72
CA ASP A 48 -2.27 -1.71 -0.72
C ASP A 48 -1.23 -0.70 -1.20
N ILE A 49 -1.25 0.52 -0.65
CA ILE A 49 -0.22 1.52 -0.92
C ILE A 49 1.06 1.29 -0.10
N GLY A 50 1.09 0.26 0.76
CA GLY A 50 2.25 -0.27 1.45
C GLY A 50 2.53 0.30 2.84
N PHE A 51 1.48 0.67 3.58
CA PHE A 51 1.58 0.85 5.03
C PHE A 51 1.64 -0.51 5.71
N THR A 52 2.44 -0.61 6.77
CA THR A 52 2.44 -1.76 7.68
C THR A 52 1.19 -1.78 8.56
N LEU A 53 0.83 -2.93 9.13
CA LEU A 53 -0.31 -3.04 10.05
C LEU A 53 -0.21 -2.06 11.22
N ASP A 54 0.99 -1.89 11.79
CA ASP A 54 1.21 -0.94 12.89
C ASP A 54 0.98 0.51 12.45
N GLU A 55 1.41 0.88 11.23
CA GLU A 55 1.14 2.21 10.69
C GLU A 55 -0.34 2.42 10.34
N VAL A 56 -1.04 1.37 9.91
CA VAL A 56 -2.50 1.41 9.71
C VAL A 56 -3.21 1.63 11.05
N GLU A 57 -2.86 0.89 12.10
CA GLU A 57 -3.42 1.07 13.44
C GLU A 57 -3.16 2.51 13.95
N ALA A 58 -1.93 2.99 13.79
CA ALA A 58 -1.56 4.36 14.14
C ALA A 58 -2.35 5.40 13.34
N TYR A 59 -2.52 5.20 12.02
CA TYR A 59 -3.30 6.09 11.16
C TYR A 59 -4.75 6.17 11.62
N MET A 60 -5.40 5.02 11.83
CA MET A 60 -6.81 4.98 12.25
C MET A 60 -6.99 5.59 13.66
N GLY A 61 -6.03 5.35 14.57
CA GLY A 61 -6.03 5.95 15.91
C GLY A 61 -5.75 7.45 15.94
N GLN A 62 -5.09 8.02 14.92
CA GLN A 62 -4.99 9.46 14.75
C GLN A 62 -6.30 10.03 14.20
N LEU A 63 -6.91 9.38 13.21
CA LEU A 63 -8.13 9.83 12.55
C LEU A 63 -9.32 9.99 13.52
N THR A 64 -9.34 9.25 14.62
CA THR A 64 -10.36 9.35 15.68
C THR A 64 -10.16 10.54 16.62
N ARG A 65 -9.06 11.31 16.51
CA ARG A 65 -8.77 12.49 17.33
C ARG A 65 -9.17 13.78 16.60
N ASP A 66 -9.55 14.81 17.35
CA ASP A 66 -10.02 16.10 16.80
C ASP A 66 -9.00 16.82 15.88
N CYS A 67 -7.69 16.56 16.05
CA CYS A 67 -6.61 17.09 15.20
C CYS A 67 -5.97 16.04 14.28
N GLY A 68 -6.61 14.87 14.14
CA GLY A 68 -6.08 13.68 13.47
C GLY A 68 -5.69 13.84 12.01
N CYS A 69 -6.42 14.70 11.28
CA CYS A 69 -6.25 14.88 9.84
C CYS A 69 -4.83 15.34 9.45
N GLN A 70 -4.19 16.20 10.25
CA GLN A 70 -2.84 16.70 9.96
C GLN A 70 -1.77 15.62 10.14
N ALA A 71 -1.92 14.79 11.18
CA ALA A 71 -1.02 13.66 11.42
C ALA A 71 -1.16 12.60 10.33
N CYS A 72 -2.40 12.26 9.95
CA CYS A 72 -2.71 11.36 8.84
C CYS A 72 -2.11 11.87 7.51
N LEU A 73 -2.28 13.15 7.20
CA LEU A 73 -1.70 13.76 5.99
C LEU A 73 -0.17 13.66 5.98
N SER A 74 0.47 13.88 7.14
CA SER A 74 1.92 13.77 7.28
C SER A 74 2.42 12.32 7.12
N MET A 75 1.62 11.31 7.50
CA MET A 75 1.92 9.91 7.20
C MET A 75 1.83 9.61 5.70
N LEU A 76 0.80 10.12 5.03
CA LEU A 76 0.63 9.97 3.58
C LEU A 76 1.77 10.64 2.79
N GLU A 77 2.18 11.85 3.16
CA GLU A 77 3.30 12.53 2.50
C GLU A 77 4.64 11.79 2.69
N ARG A 78 4.89 11.24 3.88
CA ARG A 78 6.06 10.39 4.11
C ARG A 78 6.04 9.15 3.22
N ARG A 79 4.89 8.48 3.11
CA ARG A 79 4.75 7.30 2.24
C ARG A 79 4.95 7.68 0.77
N ARG A 80 4.35 8.78 0.33
CA ARG A 80 4.51 9.32 -1.01
C ARG A 80 5.98 9.59 -1.34
N ALA A 81 6.72 10.22 -0.44
CA ALA A 81 8.15 10.48 -0.62
C ALA A 81 8.96 9.19 -0.74
N ALA A 82 8.69 8.18 0.10
CA ALA A 82 9.37 6.89 0.05
C ALA A 82 9.09 6.12 -1.26
N VAL A 83 7.84 6.13 -1.74
CA VAL A 83 7.48 5.53 -3.04
C VAL A 83 8.21 6.25 -4.19
N LEU A 84 8.29 7.58 -4.16
CA LEU A 84 8.99 8.35 -5.18
C LEU A 84 10.50 8.05 -5.19
N GLU A 85 11.11 7.90 -4.02
CA GLU A 85 12.52 7.49 -3.91
C GLU A 85 12.76 6.10 -4.52
N GLN A 86 11.86 5.15 -4.27
CA GLN A 86 11.93 3.82 -4.87
C GLN A 86 11.78 3.86 -6.39
N ILE A 87 10.84 4.65 -6.92
CA ILE A 87 10.69 4.86 -8.37
C ILE A 87 12.00 5.40 -8.96
N HIS A 88 12.57 6.44 -8.36
CA HIS A 88 13.84 7.00 -8.83
C HIS A 88 15.02 6.01 -8.75
N PHE A 89 15.01 5.11 -7.79
CA PHE A 89 15.99 4.03 -7.71
C PHE A 89 15.81 3.04 -8.86
N GLU A 90 14.59 2.57 -9.10
CA GLU A 90 14.26 1.63 -10.18
C GLU A 90 14.53 2.21 -11.57
N GLU A 91 14.21 3.49 -11.81
CA GLU A 91 14.55 4.22 -13.03
C GLU A 91 16.06 4.19 -13.32
N LYS A 92 16.89 4.40 -12.30
CA LYS A 92 18.36 4.34 -12.44
C LYS A 92 18.85 2.93 -12.76
N GLN A 93 18.22 1.90 -12.18
CA GLN A 93 18.57 0.51 -12.51
C GLN A 93 18.18 0.16 -13.94
N LEU A 94 16.99 0.59 -14.38
CA LEU A 94 16.52 0.39 -15.75
C LEU A 94 17.45 1.05 -16.77
N ALA A 95 17.89 2.28 -16.52
CA ALA A 95 18.84 2.97 -17.39
C ALA A 95 20.17 2.21 -17.54
N ARG A 96 20.66 1.57 -16.47
CA ARG A 96 21.86 0.73 -16.51
C ARG A 96 21.64 -0.54 -17.33
N LEU A 97 20.49 -1.18 -17.18
CA LEU A 97 20.12 -2.36 -17.99
C LEU A 97 20.03 -2.00 -19.48
N ASP A 98 19.39 -0.88 -19.80
CA ASP A 98 19.27 -0.39 -21.17
C ASP A 98 20.63 -0.09 -21.80
N TYR A 99 21.54 0.52 -21.03
CA TYR A 99 22.91 0.75 -21.48
C TYR A 99 23.63 -0.56 -21.80
N LEU A 100 23.57 -1.55 -20.90
CA LEU A 100 24.22 -2.85 -21.12
C LEU A 100 23.62 -3.58 -22.34
N ARG A 101 22.29 -3.56 -22.47
CA ARG A 101 21.59 -4.14 -23.62
C ARG A 101 22.03 -3.49 -24.93
N HIS A 102 22.10 -2.15 -24.97
CA HIS A 102 22.56 -1.42 -26.15
C HIS A 102 24.00 -1.78 -26.51
N LYS A 103 24.90 -1.86 -25.52
CA LYS A 103 26.30 -2.25 -25.75
C LYS A 103 26.41 -3.63 -26.40
N LEU A 104 25.63 -4.61 -25.94
CA LEU A 104 25.61 -5.96 -26.53
C LEU A 104 25.02 -5.95 -27.94
N GLN A 105 23.96 -5.18 -28.19
CA GLN A 105 23.37 -5.04 -29.52
C GLN A 105 24.37 -4.45 -30.53
N CYS A 106 25.15 -3.45 -30.12
CA CYS A 106 26.22 -2.89 -30.95
C CYS A 106 27.31 -3.92 -31.28
N GLN A 107 27.73 -4.74 -30.32
CA GLN A 107 28.72 -5.79 -30.55
C GLN A 107 28.21 -6.84 -31.55
N LEU A 108 26.98 -7.33 -31.36
CA LEU A 108 26.37 -8.29 -32.28
C LEU A 108 26.23 -7.75 -33.71
N ALA A 109 25.92 -6.46 -33.86
CA ALA A 109 25.84 -5.81 -35.16
C ALA A 109 27.21 -5.64 -35.85
N GLN A 110 28.30 -5.54 -35.08
CA GLN A 110 29.67 -5.46 -35.60
C GLN A 110 30.20 -6.83 -36.04
N ASP A 111 29.85 -7.91 -35.33
CA ASP A 111 30.32 -9.27 -35.64
C ASP A 111 29.57 -9.92 -36.82
N HIS A 112 28.37 -9.43 -37.16
CA HIS A 112 27.59 -9.88 -38.31
C HIS A 112 27.24 -8.71 -39.24
N PRO A 113 28.22 -8.08 -39.91
CA PRO A 113 27.91 -7.10 -40.93
C PRO A 113 27.09 -7.81 -42.01
N ARG A 114 25.86 -7.31 -42.25
CA ARG A 114 24.94 -7.85 -43.26
C ARG A 114 25.73 -8.10 -44.54
N ARG A 115 25.90 -9.38 -44.89
CA ARG A 115 26.38 -9.83 -46.21
C ARG A 115 25.37 -9.46 -47.27
#